data_AF-A0A1Y3SJY9-F1
#
_entry.id   AF-A0A1Y3SJY9-F1
#
_cell.length_a   1.000
_cell.length_b   1.000
_cell.length_c   1.000
_cell.angle_alpha   90.00
_cell.angle_beta   90.00
_cell.angle_gamma   90.00
#
_symmetry.space_group_name_H-M   'P 1'
#
loop_
_entity.id
_entity.type
_entity.pdbx_description
1 polymer ?
#
loop_
_entity_poly.entity_id
_entity_poly.type
_entity_poly.pdbx_seq_one_letter_code
_entity_poly.pdbx_strand_id
1 'polypeptide(L)'
;MGSYRETERDYRYILEKVGPEKFRERLDEMLDSANLYIKEAGYEKHVVCNERIMLNVLLDYYADIFRLKEFHDIQYVRTEKIFAYTAAWIVKRKPLQFIHDTDEEKDIFVNERFAVFLLLNECLLCGEKRFVAKENKQKLDEYIDLLLYYLKYRECNPQVLELAIESFKMGTLVE
;
A
#
# COMPACT_ATOMS: atom_id res chain seq x y z
N MET A 1 -3.53 -30.50 2.95
CA MET A 1 -3.50 -30.31 4.43
C MET A 1 -2.20 -29.72 4.98
N GLY A 2 -1.17 -29.44 4.16
CA GLY A 2 0.09 -28.84 4.63
C GLY A 2 0.09 -27.31 4.76
N SER A 3 -0.62 -26.58 3.88
CA SER A 3 -0.58 -25.11 3.82
C SER A 3 -1.17 -24.41 5.06
N TYR A 4 -2.31 -24.88 5.59
CA TYR A 4 -2.98 -24.22 6.72
C TYR A 4 -2.16 -24.18 8.02
N ARG A 5 -1.30 -25.18 8.26
CA ARG A 5 -0.48 -25.29 9.49
C ARG A 5 0.81 -24.44 9.44
N GLU A 6 1.23 -24.03 8.25
CA GLU A 6 2.33 -23.07 8.08
C GLU A 6 1.82 -21.64 8.25
N THR A 7 0.69 -21.30 7.62
CA THR A 7 0.10 -19.95 7.72
C THR A 7 -0.33 -19.60 9.14
N GLU A 8 -0.83 -20.57 9.91
CA GLU A 8 -1.20 -20.35 11.32
C GLU A 8 0.03 -20.15 12.23
N ARG A 9 1.17 -20.78 11.89
CA ARG A 9 2.45 -20.60 12.59
C ARG A 9 3.02 -19.21 12.30
N ASP A 10 2.99 -18.77 11.05
CA ASP A 10 3.42 -17.42 10.66
C ASP A 10 2.53 -16.35 11.32
N TYR A 11 1.22 -16.57 11.40
CA TYR A 11 0.29 -15.64 12.04
C TYR A 11 0.58 -15.43 13.53
N ARG A 12 0.66 -16.51 14.30
CA ARG A 12 0.92 -16.41 15.75
C ARG A 12 2.29 -15.80 16.01
N TYR A 13 3.29 -16.20 15.22
CA TYR A 13 4.63 -15.64 15.29
C TYR A 13 4.66 -14.13 15.01
N ILE A 14 3.92 -13.65 14.01
CA ILE A 14 3.83 -12.22 13.72
C ILE A 14 3.17 -11.47 14.88
N LEU A 15 2.06 -12.00 15.41
CA LEU A 15 1.37 -11.38 16.55
C LEU A 15 2.22 -11.37 17.82
N GLU A 16 3.02 -12.40 18.05
CA GLU A 16 3.96 -12.47 19.17
C GLU A 16 5.08 -11.42 19.03
N LYS A 17 5.60 -11.20 17.81
CA LYS A 17 6.66 -10.21 17.55
C LYS A 17 6.16 -8.76 17.53
N VAL A 18 5.00 -8.47 16.92
CA VAL A 18 4.45 -7.11 16.81
C VAL A 18 3.73 -6.70 18.09
N GLY A 19 3.02 -7.65 18.72
CA GLY A 19 2.03 -7.39 19.75
C GLY A 19 0.64 -7.17 19.15
N PRO A 20 -0.42 -7.76 19.75
CA PRO A 20 -1.78 -7.72 19.19
C PRO A 20 -2.38 -6.30 19.13
N GLU A 21 -2.06 -5.45 20.10
CA GLU A 21 -2.56 -4.07 20.15
C GLU A 21 -1.99 -3.23 19.00
N LYS A 22 -0.67 -3.24 18.81
CA LYS A 22 0.00 -2.51 17.71
C LYS A 22 -0.43 -3.03 16.34
N PHE A 23 -0.63 -4.34 16.20
CA PHE A 23 -1.14 -4.91 14.96
C PHE A 23 -2.56 -4.41 14.67
N ARG A 24 -3.44 -4.39 15.69
CA ARG A 24 -4.80 -3.88 15.55
C ARG A 24 -4.82 -2.39 15.22
N GLU A 25 -4.03 -1.57 15.92
CA GLU A 25 -3.88 -0.13 15.61
C GLU A 25 -3.51 0.07 14.14
N ARG A 26 -2.52 -0.69 13.64
CA ARG A 26 -2.12 -0.62 12.23
C ARG A 26 -3.21 -1.08 11.26
N LEU A 27 -4.01 -2.07 11.64
CA LEU A 27 -5.17 -2.50 10.86
C LEU A 27 -6.22 -1.39 10.78
N ASP A 28 -6.56 -0.79 11.92
CA ASP A 28 -7.54 0.29 12.01
C ASP A 28 -7.11 1.50 11.17
N GLU A 29 -5.85 1.93 11.27
CA GLU A 29 -5.27 2.98 10.41
C GLU A 29 -5.45 2.68 8.91
N MET A 30 -5.30 1.40 8.52
CA MET A 30 -5.39 1.00 7.13
C MET A 30 -6.82 0.88 6.61
N LEU A 31 -7.74 0.46 7.48
CA LEU A 31 -9.17 0.50 7.19
C LEU A 31 -9.64 1.95 7.05
N ASP A 32 -9.22 2.84 7.94
CA ASP A 32 -9.55 4.27 7.88
C ASP A 32 -9.02 4.91 6.60
N SER A 33 -7.77 4.63 6.23
CA SER A 33 -7.17 5.10 4.98
C SER A 33 -7.91 4.60 3.74
N ALA A 34 -8.33 3.33 3.74
CA ALA A 34 -9.11 2.73 2.66
C ALA A 34 -10.50 3.37 2.55
N ASN A 35 -11.20 3.54 3.68
CA ASN A 35 -12.53 4.15 3.71
C ASN A 35 -12.49 5.63 3.31
N LEU A 36 -11.47 6.36 3.74
CA LEU A 36 -11.23 7.73 3.30
C LEU A 36 -11.04 7.77 1.77
N TYR A 37 -10.19 6.91 1.23
CA TYR A 37 -9.96 6.83 -0.21
C TYR A 37 -11.25 6.50 -0.99
N ILE A 38 -12.00 5.49 -0.56
CA ILE A 38 -13.27 5.09 -1.19
C ILE A 38 -14.23 6.28 -1.25
N LYS A 39 -14.35 7.03 -0.16
CA LYS A 39 -15.24 8.19 -0.07
C LYS A 39 -14.77 9.33 -0.99
N GLU A 40 -13.53 9.78 -0.84
CA GLU A 40 -13.00 10.95 -1.54
C GLU A 40 -12.87 10.71 -3.05
N ALA A 41 -12.60 9.48 -3.47
CA ALA A 41 -12.52 9.11 -4.88
C ALA A 41 -13.88 8.72 -5.50
N GLY A 42 -14.97 8.74 -4.72
CA GLY A 42 -16.34 8.52 -5.20
C GLY A 42 -16.72 7.06 -5.46
N TYR A 43 -16.06 6.10 -4.80
CA TYR A 43 -16.36 4.67 -4.92
C TYR A 43 -17.33 4.15 -3.86
N GLU A 44 -17.78 4.98 -2.91
CA GLU A 44 -18.60 4.59 -1.74
C GLU A 44 -19.85 3.77 -2.07
N LYS A 45 -20.41 3.97 -3.27
CA LYS A 45 -21.58 3.22 -3.72
C LYS A 45 -21.21 1.82 -4.19
N HIS A 46 -20.02 1.61 -4.78
CA HIS A 46 -19.68 0.41 -5.55
C HIS A 46 -18.62 -0.45 -4.89
N VAL A 47 -17.83 0.11 -3.97
CA VAL A 47 -16.63 -0.55 -3.41
C VAL A 47 -16.65 -0.48 -1.88
N VAL A 48 -16.27 -1.58 -1.25
CA VAL A 48 -16.05 -1.66 0.20
C VAL A 48 -14.67 -2.23 0.50
N CYS A 49 -14.09 -1.84 1.62
CA CYS A 49 -12.86 -2.47 2.12
C CYS A 49 -13.23 -3.75 2.88
N ASN A 50 -12.73 -4.89 2.42
CA ASN A 50 -12.88 -6.16 3.13
C ASN A 50 -11.81 -6.28 4.22
N GLU A 51 -12.23 -6.12 5.47
CA GLU A 51 -11.34 -6.16 6.65
C GLU A 51 -10.51 -7.44 6.73
N ARG A 52 -11.09 -8.59 6.41
CA ARG A 52 -10.36 -9.86 6.46
C ARG A 52 -9.26 -9.92 5.41
N ILE A 53 -9.49 -9.40 4.21
CA ILE A 53 -8.45 -9.33 3.18
C ILE A 53 -7.39 -8.31 3.58
N MET A 54 -7.77 -7.16 4.13
CA MET A 54 -6.82 -6.14 4.63
C MET A 54 -5.94 -6.67 5.76
N LEU A 55 -6.52 -7.46 6.68
CA LEU A 55 -5.76 -8.16 7.71
C LEU A 55 -4.70 -9.08 7.08
N ASN A 56 -5.05 -9.84 6.04
CA ASN A 56 -4.09 -10.70 5.35
C ASN A 56 -3.00 -9.89 4.61
N VAL A 57 -3.34 -8.75 4.02
CA VAL A 57 -2.35 -7.80 3.45
C VAL A 57 -1.29 -7.44 4.50
N LEU A 58 -1.71 -7.08 5.71
CA LEU A 58 -0.79 -6.71 6.77
C LEU A 58 0.05 -7.89 7.25
N LEU A 59 -0.52 -9.08 7.34
CA LEU A 59 0.23 -10.29 7.71
C LEU A 59 1.33 -10.61 6.69
N ASP A 60 1.01 -10.59 5.40
CA ASP A 60 2.00 -10.87 4.36
C ASP A 60 3.09 -9.80 4.34
N TYR A 61 2.70 -8.53 4.54
CA TYR A 61 3.64 -7.43 4.72
C TYR A 61 4.60 -7.67 5.90
N TYR A 62 4.08 -8.02 7.08
CA TYR A 62 4.92 -8.28 8.24
C TYR A 62 5.82 -9.50 8.04
N ALA A 63 5.31 -10.55 7.41
CA ALA A 63 6.10 -11.73 7.06
C ALA A 63 7.30 -11.36 6.16
N ASP A 64 7.09 -10.54 5.14
CA ASP A 64 8.16 -10.04 4.28
C ASP A 64 9.18 -9.19 5.05
N ILE A 65 8.69 -8.23 5.84
CA ILE A 65 9.57 -7.34 6.62
C ILE A 65 10.38 -8.11 7.64
N PHE A 66 9.80 -9.07 8.35
CA PHE A 66 10.53 -9.87 9.34
C PHE A 66 11.58 -10.75 8.70
N ARG A 67 11.28 -11.39 7.57
CA ARG A 67 12.30 -12.12 6.80
C ARG A 67 13.44 -11.18 6.42
N LEU A 68 13.15 -10.02 5.87
CA LEU A 68 14.19 -9.05 5.47
C LEU A 68 15.02 -8.54 6.66
N LYS A 69 14.40 -8.30 7.82
CA LYS A 69 15.12 -7.92 9.04
C LYS A 69 16.10 -9.01 9.48
N GLU A 70 15.67 -10.26 9.45
CA GLU A 70 16.50 -11.40 9.83
C GLU A 70 17.65 -11.63 8.84
N PHE A 71 17.40 -11.47 7.53
CA PHE A 71 18.43 -11.65 6.51
C PHE A 71 19.46 -10.52 6.46
N HIS A 72 19.09 -9.29 6.82
CA HIS A 72 19.93 -8.10 6.64
C HIS A 72 20.33 -7.39 7.95
N ASP A 73 20.02 -7.96 9.11
CA ASP A 73 20.24 -7.37 10.45
C ASP A 73 19.70 -5.94 10.59
N ILE A 74 18.50 -5.70 10.05
CA ILE A 74 17.87 -4.38 10.03
C ILE A 74 17.11 -4.14 11.34
N GLN A 75 17.52 -3.13 12.11
CA GLN A 75 16.81 -2.74 13.33
C GLN A 75 15.51 -1.98 13.04
N TYR A 76 15.58 -0.96 12.18
CA TYR A 76 14.47 -0.06 11.84
C TYR A 76 14.16 -0.10 10.35
N VAL A 77 12.87 -0.14 10.02
CA VAL A 77 12.40 -0.16 8.63
C VAL A 77 12.03 1.26 8.24
N ARG A 78 12.59 1.73 7.14
CA ARG A 78 12.30 3.06 6.58
C ARG A 78 10.85 3.13 6.09
N THR A 79 10.22 4.30 6.18
CA THR A 79 8.81 4.48 5.84
C THR A 79 8.53 4.14 4.37
N GLU A 80 9.45 4.48 3.46
CA GLU A 80 9.37 4.16 2.03
C GLU A 80 9.20 2.65 1.82
N LYS A 81 9.97 1.85 2.57
CA LYS A 81 9.88 0.39 2.52
C LYS A 81 8.54 -0.10 3.07
N ILE A 82 8.04 0.51 4.15
CA ILE A 82 6.72 0.17 4.71
C ILE A 82 5.62 0.37 3.66
N PHE A 83 5.57 1.55 3.03
CA PHE A 83 4.56 1.88 2.03
C PHE A 83 4.70 1.04 0.76
N ALA A 84 5.93 0.83 0.27
CA ALA A 84 6.19 0.02 -0.92
C ALA A 84 5.72 -1.44 -0.77
N TYR A 85 6.06 -2.08 0.36
CA TYR A 85 5.65 -3.46 0.62
C TYR A 85 4.14 -3.57 0.88
N THR A 86 3.56 -2.61 1.61
CA THR A 86 2.11 -2.57 1.84
C THR A 86 1.34 -2.43 0.52
N ALA A 87 1.74 -1.47 -0.34
CA ALA A 87 1.14 -1.25 -1.65
C ALA A 87 1.24 -2.50 -2.55
N ALA A 88 2.39 -3.19 -2.55
CA ALA A 88 2.56 -4.43 -3.31
C ALA A 88 1.57 -5.52 -2.88
N TRP A 89 1.35 -5.69 -1.56
CA TRP A 89 0.40 -6.67 -1.05
C TRP A 89 -1.07 -6.27 -1.28
N ILE A 90 -1.40 -4.98 -1.26
CA ILE A 90 -2.72 -4.47 -1.67
C ILE A 90 -3.03 -4.87 -3.11
N VAL A 91 -2.08 -4.65 -4.03
CA VAL A 91 -2.26 -5.00 -5.44
C VAL A 91 -2.40 -6.51 -5.63
N LYS A 92 -1.73 -7.34 -4.82
CA LYS A 92 -1.82 -8.80 -4.90
C LYS A 92 -3.10 -9.37 -4.28
N ARG A 93 -3.51 -8.88 -3.10
CA ARG A 93 -4.64 -9.43 -2.33
C ARG A 93 -5.98 -8.79 -2.64
N LYS A 94 -5.98 -7.57 -3.20
CA LYS A 94 -7.17 -6.81 -3.59
C LYS A 94 -8.18 -6.58 -2.45
N PRO A 95 -7.81 -5.94 -1.32
CA PRO A 95 -8.72 -5.75 -0.19
C PRO A 95 -9.96 -4.91 -0.50
N LEU A 96 -9.91 -4.01 -1.50
CA LEU A 96 -11.08 -3.29 -1.98
C LEU A 96 -11.87 -4.18 -2.93
N GLN A 97 -13.14 -4.42 -2.59
CA GLN A 97 -14.02 -5.37 -3.27
C GLN A 97 -15.28 -4.66 -3.78
N PHE A 98 -15.74 -5.04 -4.97
CA PHE A 98 -17.01 -4.54 -5.51
C PHE A 98 -18.20 -5.18 -4.78
N ILE A 99 -19.22 -4.37 -4.51
CA ILE A 99 -20.49 -4.86 -3.96
C ILE A 99 -21.57 -5.06 -5.03
N HIS A 100 -21.38 -4.46 -6.20
CA HIS A 100 -22.18 -4.68 -7.40
C HIS A 100 -21.36 -4.43 -8.65
N ASP A 101 -21.86 -4.93 -9.79
CA ASP A 101 -21.24 -4.72 -11.10
C ASP A 101 -21.21 -3.23 -11.46
N THR A 102 -20.17 -2.84 -12.18
CA THR A 102 -19.94 -1.46 -12.62
C THR A 102 -19.45 -1.46 -14.05
N ASP A 103 -19.97 -0.53 -14.85
CA ASP A 103 -19.55 -0.32 -16.24
C ASP A 103 -18.34 0.64 -16.33
N GLU A 104 -17.92 1.22 -15.20
CA GLU A 104 -16.83 2.19 -15.12
C GLU A 104 -15.47 1.47 -15.05
N GLU A 105 -14.66 1.55 -16.11
CA GLU A 105 -13.34 0.90 -16.17
C GLU A 105 -12.40 1.34 -15.02
N LYS A 106 -12.55 2.58 -14.54
CA LYS A 106 -11.76 3.09 -13.42
C LYS A 106 -11.92 2.24 -12.15
N ASP A 107 -13.09 1.63 -11.97
CA ASP A 107 -13.45 0.85 -10.80
C ASP A 107 -12.66 -0.47 -10.81
N ILE A 108 -12.47 -1.09 -11.99
CA ILE A 108 -11.75 -2.37 -12.18
C ILE A 108 -10.38 -2.37 -11.48
N PHE A 109 -9.69 -1.23 -11.50
CA PHE A 109 -8.34 -1.06 -10.95
C PHE A 109 -8.32 -0.30 -9.61
N VAL A 110 -9.41 -0.35 -8.83
CA VAL A 110 -9.55 0.41 -7.57
C VAL A 110 -8.43 0.11 -6.57
N ASN A 111 -7.93 -1.13 -6.51
CA ASN A 111 -6.83 -1.49 -5.60
C ASN A 111 -5.49 -0.90 -6.04
N GLU A 112 -5.21 -0.88 -7.34
CA GLU A 112 -4.02 -0.24 -7.92
C GLU A 112 -4.06 1.27 -7.67
N ARG A 113 -5.23 1.88 -7.85
CA ARG A 113 -5.42 3.30 -7.57
C ARG A 113 -5.28 3.62 -6.10
N PHE A 114 -5.78 2.76 -5.22
CA PHE A 114 -5.56 2.88 -3.78
C PHE A 114 -4.08 2.73 -3.40
N ALA A 115 -3.37 1.78 -4.02
CA ALA A 115 -1.93 1.65 -3.85
C ALA A 115 -1.17 2.91 -4.30
N VAL A 116 -1.51 3.50 -5.45
CA VAL A 116 -0.94 4.80 -5.89
C VAL A 116 -1.24 5.89 -4.86
N PHE A 117 -2.46 5.97 -4.35
CA PHE A 117 -2.83 6.93 -3.31
C PHE A 117 -1.92 6.82 -2.07
N LEU A 118 -1.66 5.61 -1.59
CA LEU A 118 -0.75 5.39 -0.46
C LEU A 118 0.70 5.77 -0.78
N LEU A 119 1.19 5.44 -1.98
CA LEU A 119 2.56 5.79 -2.41
C LEU A 119 2.74 7.31 -2.53
N LEU A 120 1.75 8.02 -3.09
CA LEU A 120 1.78 9.47 -3.21
C LEU A 120 1.71 10.17 -1.85
N ASN A 121 0.92 9.65 -0.92
CA ASN A 121 0.89 10.14 0.45
C ASN A 121 2.29 10.08 1.06
N GLU A 122 3.00 8.96 0.94
CA GLU A 122 4.39 8.85 1.41
C GLU A 122 5.36 9.80 0.69
N CYS A 123 5.17 10.02 -0.62
CA CYS A 123 5.98 10.94 -1.40
C CYS A 123 5.79 12.41 -0.99
N LEU A 124 4.55 12.81 -0.65
CA LEU A 124 4.17 14.21 -0.45
C LEU A 124 4.09 14.65 1.02
N LEU A 125 3.92 13.71 1.97
CA LEU A 125 3.66 14.00 3.38
C LEU A 125 4.89 13.90 4.28
N CYS A 126 6.11 13.79 3.73
CA CYS A 126 7.40 13.64 4.43
C CYS A 126 7.60 14.57 5.67
N GLY A 127 6.91 14.30 6.77
CA GLY A 127 6.78 15.17 7.96
C GLY A 127 5.82 16.37 7.83
N GLU A 128 5.59 16.91 6.62
CA GLU A 128 4.78 18.12 6.40
C GLU A 128 3.98 18.02 5.07
N LYS A 129 2.79 18.62 5.01
CA LYS A 129 1.97 18.67 3.78
C LYS A 129 2.68 19.51 2.71
N ARG A 130 3.29 18.87 1.72
CA ARG A 130 3.85 19.56 0.55
C ARG A 130 2.80 19.68 -0.54
N PHE A 131 2.58 20.90 -1.00
CA PHE A 131 1.74 21.16 -2.17
C PHE A 131 2.61 21.21 -3.41
N VAL A 132 2.19 20.52 -4.47
CA VAL A 132 2.85 20.63 -5.78
C VAL A 132 2.44 21.95 -6.42
N ALA A 133 3.43 22.75 -6.83
CA ALA A 133 3.20 24.00 -7.55
C ALA A 133 2.34 23.75 -8.81
N LYS A 134 1.45 24.68 -9.14
CA LYS A 134 0.51 24.50 -10.27
C LYS A 134 1.21 24.20 -11.59
N GLU A 135 2.39 24.78 -11.83
CA GLU A 135 3.23 24.53 -13.00
C GLU A 135 3.73 23.08 -13.11
N ASN A 136 3.89 22.38 -11.98
CA ASN A 136 4.35 20.99 -11.94
C ASN A 136 3.21 19.97 -11.90
N LYS A 137 1.95 20.43 -11.92
CA LYS A 137 0.77 19.54 -11.90
C LYS A 137 0.82 18.51 -13.02
N GLN A 138 1.10 18.94 -14.25
CA GLN A 138 1.15 18.02 -15.40
C GLN A 138 2.20 16.92 -15.21
N LYS A 139 3.39 17.27 -14.69
CA LYS A 139 4.44 16.29 -14.41
C LYS A 139 4.04 15.30 -13.32
N LEU A 140 3.30 15.77 -12.31
CA LEU A 140 2.73 14.88 -11.29
C LEU A 140 1.70 13.93 -11.91
N ASP A 141 0.79 14.44 -12.73
CA ASP A 141 -0.23 13.63 -13.41
C ASP A 141 0.44 12.54 -14.29
N GLU A 142 1.50 12.90 -15.05
CA GLU A 142 2.30 11.96 -15.84
C GLU A 142 2.99 10.88 -14.97
N TYR A 143 3.52 11.26 -13.80
CA TYR A 143 4.10 10.31 -12.85
C TYR A 143 3.06 9.35 -12.26
N ILE A 144 1.87 9.86 -11.93
CA ILE A 144 0.74 9.08 -11.42
C ILE A 144 0.30 8.06 -12.48
N ASP A 145 0.18 8.48 -13.73
CA ASP A 145 -0.18 7.59 -14.85
C ASP A 145 0.85 6.49 -15.07
N LEU A 146 2.15 6.81 -14.95
CA LEU A 146 3.23 5.83 -15.05
C LEU A 146 3.17 4.79 -13.91
N LEU A 147 3.02 5.25 -12.66
CA LEU A 147 2.86 4.37 -11.51
C LEU A 147 1.65 3.45 -11.67
N LEU A 148 0.52 4.03 -12.09
CA LEU A 148 -0.70 3.27 -12.30
C LEU A 148 -0.53 2.23 -13.42
N TYR A 149 0.10 2.61 -14.54
CA TYR A 149 0.41 1.66 -15.62
C TYR A 149 1.26 0.49 -15.12
N TYR A 150 2.30 0.78 -14.33
CA TYR A 150 3.13 -0.26 -13.72
C TYR A 150 2.30 -1.21 -12.85
N LEU A 151 1.47 -0.68 -11.95
CA LEU A 151 0.66 -1.51 -11.04
C LEU A 151 -0.41 -2.35 -11.75
N LYS A 152 -0.95 -1.86 -12.88
CA LYS A 152 -1.97 -2.56 -13.66
C LYS A 152 -1.40 -3.71 -14.50
N TYR A 153 -0.22 -3.52 -15.10
CA TYR A 153 0.23 -4.35 -16.22
C TYR A 153 1.64 -4.94 -16.07
N ARG A 154 2.30 -4.73 -14.92
CA ARG A 154 3.62 -5.27 -14.63
C ARG A 154 3.61 -6.11 -13.36
N GLU A 155 4.63 -6.94 -13.25
CA GLU A 155 4.88 -7.66 -12.01
C GLU A 155 5.23 -6.65 -10.91
N CYS A 156 4.36 -6.56 -9.90
CA CYS A 156 4.53 -5.64 -8.78
C CYS A 156 5.61 -6.13 -7.82
N ASN A 157 6.81 -5.56 -7.95
CA ASN A 157 7.94 -5.79 -7.07
C ASN A 157 8.05 -4.65 -6.05
N PRO A 158 7.98 -4.93 -4.74
CA PRO A 158 8.04 -3.88 -3.72
C PRO A 158 9.36 -3.10 -3.72
N GLN A 159 10.48 -3.68 -4.16
CA GLN A 159 11.76 -2.96 -4.25
C GLN A 159 11.74 -1.89 -5.35
N VAL A 160 11.00 -2.12 -6.45
CA VAL A 160 10.81 -1.13 -7.50
C VAL A 160 9.94 0.03 -7.00
N LEU A 161 8.91 -0.26 -6.20
CA LEU A 161 8.09 0.76 -5.57
C LEU A 161 8.88 1.58 -4.53
N GLU A 162 9.75 0.94 -3.75
CA GLU A 162 10.66 1.62 -2.82
C GLU A 162 11.59 2.57 -3.59
N LEU A 163 12.21 2.10 -4.68
CA LEU A 163 13.05 2.93 -5.53
C LEU A 163 12.27 4.10 -6.17
N ALA A 164 11.01 3.90 -6.56
CA ALA A 164 10.17 4.94 -7.12
C ALA A 164 9.89 6.06 -6.10
N ILE A 165 9.54 5.70 -4.86
CA ILE A 165 9.34 6.67 -3.77
C ILE A 165 10.64 7.45 -3.52
N GLU A 166 11.76 6.75 -3.37
CA GLU A 166 13.07 7.37 -3.10
C GLU A 166 13.48 8.32 -4.22
N SER A 167 13.30 7.90 -5.48
CA SER A 167 13.61 8.72 -6.65
C SER A 167 12.75 9.98 -6.72
N PHE A 168 11.45 9.86 -6.39
CA PHE A 168 10.56 11.01 -6.30
C PHE A 168 11.05 11.99 -5.22
N LYS A 169 11.32 11.50 -4.01
CA LYS A 169 11.80 12.32 -2.89
C LYS A 169 13.11 13.02 -3.23
N MET A 170 14.08 12.32 -3.82
CA MET A 170 15.33 12.91 -4.28
C MET A 170 15.11 14.01 -5.33
N GLY A 171 14.16 13.82 -6.26
CA GLY A 171 13.79 14.83 -7.24
C GLY A 171 13.22 16.11 -6.63
N THR A 172 12.68 16.05 -5.41
CA THR A 172 12.18 17.25 -4.68
C THR A 172 13.26 18.01 -3.91
N LEU A 173 14.49 17.48 -3.80
CA LEU A 173 15.58 18.13 -3.07
C LEU A 173 16.35 19.16 -3.90
N VAL A 174 16.20 19.12 -5.23
CA VAL A 174 16.90 20.00 -6.15
C VAL A 174 15.87 20.99 -6.72
N GLU A 175 15.78 22.16 -6.11
CA GLU A 175 15.15 23.37 -6.67
C GLU A 175 16.20 24.31 -7.24
#